data_AF-A0A6P0TFP5-F1
#
_entry.id   AF-A0A6P0TFP5-F1
#
_cell.length_a   1.000
_cell.length_b   1.000
_cell.length_c   1.000
_cell.angle_alpha   90.00
_cell.angle_beta   90.00
_cell.angle_gamma   90.00
#
_symmetry.space_group_name_H-M   'P 1'
#
loop_
_entity.id
_entity.type
_entity.pdbx_description
1 polymer ?
#
loop_
_entity_poly.entity_id
_entity_poly.type
_entity_poly.pdbx_seq_one_letter_code
_entity_poly.pdbx_strand_id
1 'polypeptide(L)'
;MVQTIPFVFPTNVVTLPSSQKKTLLSDRAEMQTRRDVDGHLSSLGEAIARYRQAAHFATDYYGPTSDEAIMAWERLNQLLSVRSRLQRQPSDFERYCELHPDASECRIHVV
;
A
#
# COMPACT_ATOMS: atom_id res chain seq x y z
N MET A 1 -69.19 -13.79 13.91
CA MET A 1 -68.48 -13.25 12.72
C MET A 1 -67.25 -12.52 13.23
N VAL A 2 -66.06 -13.04 12.93
CA VAL A 2 -64.77 -12.58 13.46
C VAL A 2 -64.31 -11.38 12.63
N GLN A 3 -64.05 -10.23 13.28
CA GLN A 3 -63.43 -9.07 12.64
C GLN A 3 -61.92 -9.28 12.56
N THR A 4 -61.41 -9.36 11.33
CA THR A 4 -59.97 -9.40 11.04
C THR A 4 -59.46 -7.96 10.88
N ILE A 5 -58.61 -7.52 11.80
CA ILE A 5 -57.89 -6.24 11.69
C ILE A 5 -56.59 -6.52 10.91
N PRO A 6 -56.25 -5.78 9.84
CA PRO A 6 -54.95 -5.93 9.20
C PRO A 6 -53.87 -5.24 10.05
N PHE A 7 -52.94 -6.04 10.56
CA PHE A 7 -51.73 -5.59 11.23
C PHE A 7 -50.73 -5.11 10.18
N VAL A 8 -50.56 -3.79 10.05
CA VAL A 8 -49.54 -3.18 9.19
C VAL A 8 -48.23 -3.16 9.96
N PHE A 9 -47.28 -4.01 9.56
CA PHE A 9 -45.88 -3.89 10.01
C PHE A 9 -45.24 -2.69 9.32
N PRO A 10 -44.64 -1.73 10.06
CA PRO A 10 -43.75 -0.77 9.43
C PRO A 10 -42.42 -1.48 9.11
N THR A 11 -42.16 -1.67 7.82
CA THR A 11 -40.82 -1.94 7.31
C THR A 11 -39.98 -0.66 7.50
N ASN A 12 -39.38 -0.52 8.67
CA ASN A 12 -38.33 0.48 8.89
C ASN A 12 -37.08 0.08 8.08
N VAL A 13 -37.09 0.40 6.79
CA VAL A 13 -35.86 0.54 6.01
C VAL A 13 -35.20 1.81 6.52
N VAL A 14 -34.32 1.67 7.50
CA VAL A 14 -33.42 2.74 7.95
C VAL A 14 -32.61 3.17 6.72
N THR A 15 -33.09 4.21 6.05
CA THR A 15 -32.43 4.78 4.88
C THR A 15 -31.33 5.69 5.41
N LEU A 16 -30.14 5.12 5.58
CA LEU A 16 -28.95 5.86 5.99
C LEU A 16 -28.69 7.03 5.01
N PRO A 17 -28.47 8.26 5.51
CA PRO A 17 -28.23 9.43 4.68
C PRO A 17 -26.96 9.26 3.84
N SER A 18 -27.00 9.74 2.59
CA SER A 18 -25.96 9.53 1.57
C SER A 18 -24.55 9.99 1.97
N SER A 19 -24.42 10.91 2.92
CA SER A 19 -23.11 11.34 3.44
C SER A 19 -22.38 10.22 4.19
N GLN A 20 -23.06 9.40 4.98
CA GLN A 20 -22.41 8.30 5.71
C GLN A 20 -22.01 7.13 4.80
N LYS A 21 -22.74 6.93 3.70
CA LYS A 21 -22.41 5.93 2.69
C LYS A 21 -21.09 6.25 1.97
N LYS A 22 -20.83 7.54 1.70
CA LYS A 22 -19.57 8.00 1.08
C LYS A 22 -18.37 7.80 2.00
N THR A 23 -18.51 8.09 3.30
CA THR A 23 -17.43 7.86 4.28
C THR A 23 -17.09 6.39 4.40
N LEU A 24 -18.10 5.52 4.56
CA LEU A 24 -17.89 4.06 4.67
C LEU A 24 -17.33 3.43 3.39
N LEU A 25 -17.69 3.95 2.21
CA LEU A 25 -17.11 3.51 0.92
C LEU A 25 -15.65 3.95 0.79
N SER A 26 -15.29 5.15 1.26
CA SER A 26 -13.90 5.63 1.33
C SER A 26 -13.08 4.76 2.29
N ASP A 27 -13.59 4.53 3.50
CA ASP A 27 -12.93 3.71 4.51
C ASP A 27 -12.71 2.26 4.02
N ARG A 28 -13.70 1.71 3.31
CA ARG A 28 -13.61 0.37 2.72
C ARG A 28 -12.61 0.32 1.56
N ALA A 29 -12.51 1.37 0.74
CA ALA A 29 -11.52 1.46 -0.32
C ALA A 29 -10.09 1.57 0.26
N GLU A 30 -9.91 2.38 1.29
CA GLU A 30 -8.63 2.50 2.01
C GLU A 30 -8.22 1.21 2.73
N MET A 31 -9.16 0.47 3.31
CA MET A 31 -8.86 -0.85 3.89
C MET A 31 -8.47 -1.89 2.83
N GLN A 32 -9.04 -1.81 1.63
CA GLN A 32 -8.71 -2.73 0.55
C GLN A 32 -7.31 -2.44 -0.01
N THR A 33 -7.00 -1.17 -0.27
CA THR A 33 -5.66 -0.78 -0.76
C THR A 33 -4.57 -1.13 0.26
N ARG A 34 -4.83 -0.95 1.56
CA ARG A 34 -3.90 -1.40 2.62
C ARG A 34 -3.65 -2.91 2.57
N ARG A 35 -4.70 -3.72 2.45
CA ARG A 35 -4.56 -5.18 2.31
C ARG A 35 -3.78 -5.59 1.07
N ASP A 36 -4.01 -4.93 -0.06
CA ASP A 36 -3.32 -5.25 -1.31
C ASP A 36 -1.82 -4.88 -1.23
N VAL A 37 -1.50 -3.74 -0.58
CA VAL A 37 -0.11 -3.34 -0.28
C VAL A 37 0.55 -4.33 0.68
N ASP A 38 -0.14 -4.78 1.73
CA ASP A 38 0.40 -5.76 2.69
C ASP A 38 0.69 -7.11 2.03
N GLY A 39 -0.19 -7.55 1.13
CA GLY A 39 0.02 -8.75 0.30
C GLY A 39 1.22 -8.60 -0.63
N HIS A 40 1.36 -7.44 -1.28
CA HIS A 40 2.50 -7.14 -2.13
C HIS A 40 3.82 -7.07 -1.36
N LEU A 41 3.81 -6.46 -0.16
CA LEU A 41 4.96 -6.40 0.75
C LEU A 41 5.39 -7.79 1.23
N SER A 42 4.43 -8.69 1.49
CA SER A 42 4.71 -10.07 1.87
C SER A 42 5.38 -10.83 0.72
N SER A 43 4.84 -10.71 -0.50
CA SER A 43 5.44 -11.30 -1.71
C SER A 43 6.84 -10.74 -2.01
N LEU A 44 7.03 -9.42 -1.83
CA LEU A 44 8.33 -8.77 -1.96
C LEU A 44 9.31 -9.25 -0.87
N GLY A 45 8.84 -9.46 0.35
CA GLY A 45 9.62 -10.02 1.46
C GLY A 45 10.14 -11.42 1.15
N GLU A 46 9.28 -12.29 0.60
CA GLU A 46 9.69 -13.62 0.13
C GLU A 46 10.74 -13.54 -0.99
N ALA A 47 10.54 -12.64 -1.96
CA ALA A 47 11.50 -12.42 -3.04
C ALA A 47 12.86 -11.98 -2.49
N ILE A 48 12.89 -11.02 -1.55
CA ILE A 48 14.11 -10.55 -0.90
C ILE A 48 14.82 -11.70 -0.18
N ALA A 49 14.09 -12.57 0.53
CA ALA A 49 14.69 -13.71 1.22
C ALA A 49 15.34 -14.70 0.21
N ARG A 50 14.66 -15.00 -0.90
CA ARG A 50 15.19 -15.87 -1.97
C ARG A 50 16.44 -15.28 -2.61
N TYR A 51 16.41 -14.00 -2.99
CA TYR A 51 17.56 -13.34 -3.63
C TYR A 51 18.73 -13.16 -2.66
N ARG A 52 18.47 -12.99 -1.36
CA ARG A 52 19.54 -12.96 -0.35
C ARG A 52 20.26 -14.30 -0.26
N GLN A 53 19.52 -15.40 -0.23
CA GLN A 53 20.12 -16.74 -0.26
C GLN A 53 20.90 -16.98 -1.55
N ALA A 54 20.34 -16.59 -2.70
CA ALA A 54 21.02 -16.72 -3.99
C ALA A 54 22.31 -15.88 -4.06
N ALA A 55 22.32 -14.66 -3.52
CA ALA A 55 23.51 -13.81 -3.49
C ALA A 55 24.61 -14.39 -2.60
N HIS A 56 24.26 -14.92 -1.43
CA HIS A 56 25.22 -15.65 -0.59
C HIS A 56 25.76 -16.89 -1.30
N PHE A 57 24.90 -17.73 -1.87
CA PHE A 57 25.32 -18.90 -2.64
C PHE A 57 26.26 -18.54 -3.80
N ALA A 58 25.93 -17.50 -4.58
CA ALA A 58 26.76 -17.07 -5.69
C ALA A 58 28.12 -16.55 -5.22
N THR A 59 28.15 -15.80 -4.11
CA THR A 59 29.38 -15.31 -3.48
C THR A 59 30.27 -16.47 -3.02
N ASP A 60 29.68 -17.49 -2.40
CA ASP A 60 30.41 -18.65 -1.87
C ASP A 60 30.91 -19.58 -2.98
N TYR A 61 30.12 -19.75 -4.05
CA TYR A 61 30.41 -20.71 -5.13
C TYR A 61 31.27 -20.13 -6.25
N TYR A 62 30.92 -18.94 -6.76
CA TYR A 62 31.64 -18.29 -7.88
C TYR A 62 32.70 -17.29 -7.40
N GLY A 63 32.65 -16.90 -6.12
CA GLY A 63 33.55 -15.93 -5.51
C GLY A 63 32.95 -14.52 -5.44
N PRO A 64 33.46 -13.66 -4.55
CA PRO A 64 32.85 -12.36 -4.24
C PRO A 64 32.97 -11.32 -5.36
N THR A 65 33.89 -11.51 -6.30
CA THR A 65 34.12 -10.61 -7.43
C THR A 65 33.63 -11.20 -8.75
N SER A 66 32.90 -12.32 -8.73
CA SER A 66 32.31 -12.90 -9.93
C SER A 66 31.12 -12.05 -10.38
N ASP A 67 30.88 -12.01 -11.69
CA ASP A 67 29.74 -11.26 -12.25
C ASP A 67 28.41 -11.81 -11.70
N GLU A 68 28.31 -13.13 -11.49
CA GLU A 68 27.13 -13.78 -10.90
C GLU A 68 26.85 -13.28 -9.48
N ALA A 69 27.89 -13.16 -8.65
CA ALA A 69 27.74 -12.65 -7.29
C ALA A 69 27.33 -11.17 -7.31
N ILE A 70 27.97 -10.35 -8.14
CA ILE A 70 27.66 -8.91 -8.29
C ILE A 70 26.21 -8.72 -8.72
N MET A 71 25.77 -9.40 -9.77
CA MET A 71 24.40 -9.31 -10.29
C MET A 71 23.35 -9.77 -9.25
N ALA A 72 23.65 -10.82 -8.49
CA ALA A 72 22.75 -11.29 -7.43
C ALA A 72 22.60 -10.26 -6.31
N TRP A 73 23.70 -9.63 -5.88
CA TRP A 73 23.68 -8.54 -4.89
C TRP A 73 22.99 -7.28 -5.41
N GLU A 74 23.23 -6.89 -6.66
CA GLU A 74 22.56 -5.75 -7.28
C GLU A 74 21.04 -5.96 -7.31
N ARG A 75 20.59 -7.16 -7.70
CA ARG A 75 19.17 -7.48 -7.72
C ARG A 75 18.54 -7.44 -6.34
N LEU A 76 19.24 -7.96 -5.32
CA LEU A 76 18.80 -7.86 -3.92
C LEU A 76 18.65 -6.40 -3.48
N ASN A 77 19.65 -5.55 -3.78
CA ASN A 77 19.63 -4.13 -3.42
C ASN A 77 18.47 -3.38 -4.09
N GLN A 78 18.17 -3.72 -5.35
CA GLN A 78 17.01 -3.15 -6.03
C GLN A 78 15.70 -3.52 -5.33
N LEU A 79 15.51 -4.78 -4.92
CA LEU A 79 14.32 -5.20 -4.19
C LEU A 79 14.21 -4.52 -2.81
N LEU A 80 15.34 -4.37 -2.10
CA LEU A 80 15.38 -3.65 -0.83
C LEU A 80 15.01 -2.16 -1.01
N SER A 81 15.47 -1.53 -2.09
CA SER A 81 15.12 -0.15 -2.45
C SER A 81 13.62 -0.01 -2.73
N VAL A 82 13.03 -0.93 -3.49
CA VAL A 82 11.57 -0.95 -3.73
C VAL A 82 10.82 -1.11 -2.41
N ARG A 83 11.23 -2.03 -1.53
CA ARG A 83 10.60 -2.21 -0.23
C ARG A 83 10.66 -0.94 0.62
N SER A 84 11.82 -0.28 0.66
CA SER A 84 12.00 0.98 1.39
C SER A 84 11.06 2.06 0.86
N ARG A 85 10.91 2.20 -0.46
CA ARG A 85 9.98 3.17 -1.06
C ARG A 85 8.53 2.86 -0.72
N LEU A 86 8.13 1.59 -0.74
CA LEU A 86 6.76 1.19 -0.39
C LEU A 86 6.43 1.38 1.09
N GLN A 87 7.43 1.24 1.97
CA GLN A 87 7.28 1.49 3.41
C GLN A 87 7.39 2.97 3.78
N ARG A 88 7.83 3.83 2.85
CA ARG A 88 7.97 5.26 3.11
C ARG A 88 6.59 5.91 3.16
N GLN A 89 6.21 6.35 4.34
CA GLN A 89 5.08 7.26 4.50
C GLN A 89 5.53 8.67 4.06
N PRO A 90 4.72 9.41 3.29
CA PRO A 90 5.02 10.80 3.02
C PRO A 90 5.02 11.58 4.33
N SER A 91 6.00 12.45 4.50
CA SER A 91 6.05 13.38 5.63
C SER A 91 4.90 14.39 5.54
N ASP A 92 4.55 15.03 6.66
CA ASP A 92 3.53 16.08 6.67
C ASP A 92 3.88 17.23 5.73
N PHE A 93 5.18 17.55 5.59
CA PHE A 93 5.67 18.54 4.64
C PHE A 93 5.42 18.13 3.18
N GLU A 94 5.70 16.88 2.82
CA GLU A 94 5.44 16.38 1.47
C GLU A 94 3.95 16.39 1.15
N ARG A 95 3.11 15.96 2.10
CA ARG A 95 1.65 16.02 1.95
C ARG A 95 1.16 17.46 1.81
N TYR A 96 1.73 18.40 2.58
CA TYR A 96 1.42 19.82 2.46
C TYR A 96 1.79 20.35 1.05
N CYS A 97 2.97 20.01 0.54
CA CYS A 97 3.42 20.43 -0.78
C CYS A 97 2.66 19.77 -1.94
N GLU A 98 2.15 18.56 -1.77
CA GLU A 98 1.24 17.94 -2.73
C GLU A 98 -0.10 18.70 -2.86
N LEU A 99 -0.59 19.27 -1.74
CA LEU A 99 -1.84 20.04 -1.70
C LEU A 99 -1.65 21.52 -2.08
N HIS A 100 -0.47 22.08 -1.81
CA HIS A 100 -0.14 23.49 -2.00
C HIS A 100 1.18 23.65 -2.78
N PRO A 101 1.23 23.25 -4.06
CA PRO A 101 2.46 23.29 -4.85
C PRO A 101 2.98 24.70 -5.15
N ASP A 102 2.11 25.72 -5.04
CA ASP A 102 2.42 27.13 -5.27
C ASP A 102 2.90 27.85 -4.00
N ALA A 103 2.83 27.21 -2.83
CA ALA A 103 3.38 27.74 -1.59
C ALA A 103 4.90 27.98 -1.73
N SER A 104 5.40 29.05 -1.11
CA SER A 104 6.81 29.46 -1.22
C SER A 104 7.81 28.38 -0.85
N GLU A 105 7.48 27.58 0.14
CA GLU A 105 8.25 26.48 0.71
C GLU A 105 8.25 25.22 -0.17
N CYS A 106 7.29 25.10 -1.08
CA CYS A 106 7.12 23.94 -1.97
C CYS A 106 7.58 24.20 -3.41
N ARG A 107 7.88 25.46 -3.76
CA ARG A 107 8.42 25.82 -5.08
C ARG A 107 9.83 25.29 -5.25
N ILE A 108 9.96 24.27 -6.08
CA ILE A 108 11.25 23.77 -6.54
C ILE A 108 11.65 24.59 -7.78
N HIS A 109 12.64 25.46 -7.63
CA HIS A 109 13.26 26.15 -8.76
C HIS A 109 14.41 25.29 -9.27
N VAL A 110 14.26 24.72 -10.46
CA VAL A 110 15.35 24.01 -11.12
C VAL A 110 16.38 25.07 -11.54
N VAL A 111 17.56 25.01 -10.94
CA VAL A 111 18.70 25.89 -11.25
C VAL A 111 19.48 25.32 -12.42
#